data_AF-A0A0Q1AM76-F1
#
_entry.id   AF-A0A0Q1AM76-F1
#
_cell.length_a   1.000
_cell.length_b   1.000
_cell.length_c   1.000
_cell.angle_alpha   90.00
_cell.angle_beta   90.00
_cell.angle_gamma   90.00
#
_symmetry.space_group_name_H-M   'P 1'
#
loop_
_entity.id
_entity.type
_entity.pdbx_description
1 polymer ?
#
loop_
_entity_poly.entity_id
_entity_poly.type
_entity_poly.pdbx_seq_one_letter_code
_entity_poly.pdbx_strand_id
1 'polypeptide(L)'
;MIAFADPVTDNLMQGFSENNYTLYSRDFSVQMREGLDESVFEENRAMILSKIGPYVSRGDPVVTESGEYLIVRYPGEFVQEKDVEIRVVFRKGDDSHQVYGLWFNSPKLRS
;
A
#
# COMPACT_ATOMS: atom_id res chain seq x y z
N MET A 1 -13.27 11.91 -1.93
CA MET A 1 -12.00 11.51 -1.31
C MET A 1 -12.28 11.13 0.13
N ILE A 2 -11.75 10.01 0.61
CA ILE A 2 -11.86 9.62 2.03
C ILE A 2 -10.67 10.24 2.74
N ALA A 3 -10.91 11.27 3.57
CA ALA A 3 -9.86 12.14 4.09
C ALA A 3 -8.76 11.41 4.88
N PHE A 4 -9.05 10.24 5.46
CA PHE A 4 -8.06 9.46 6.19
C PHE A 4 -7.17 8.58 5.31
N ALA A 5 -7.63 8.21 4.10
CA ALA A 5 -6.95 7.19 3.30
C ALA A 5 -5.63 7.70 2.73
N ASP A 6 -5.60 8.97 2.30
CA ASP A 6 -4.43 9.65 1.74
C ASP A 6 -3.25 9.69 2.71
N PRO A 7 -3.37 10.28 3.92
CA PRO A 7 -2.26 10.31 4.86
C PRO A 7 -1.80 8.91 5.27
N VAL A 8 -2.71 7.95 5.46
CA VAL A 8 -2.32 6.55 5.75
C VAL A 8 -1.49 5.96 4.61
N THR A 9 -1.93 6.15 3.36
CA THR A 9 -1.21 5.65 2.18
C THR A 9 0.14 6.34 2.00
N ASP A 10 0.23 7.65 2.28
CA ASP A 10 1.47 8.40 2.18
C ASP A 10 2.51 7.92 3.19
N ASN A 11 2.11 7.65 4.44
CA ASN A 11 3.01 7.08 5.44
C ASN A 11 3.48 5.67 5.05
N LEU A 12 2.56 4.85 4.53
CA LEU A 12 2.90 3.52 4.00
C LEU A 12 3.93 3.63 2.88
N MET A 13 3.70 4.49 1.88
CA MET A 13 4.62 4.63 0.74
C MET A 13 5.94 5.30 1.11
N GLN A 14 5.94 6.19 2.10
CA GLN A 14 7.16 6.74 2.67
C GLN A 14 7.97 5.64 3.37
N GLY A 15 7.34 4.83 4.24
CA GLY A 15 8.01 3.70 4.89
C GLY A 15 8.57 2.68 3.89
N PHE A 16 7.81 2.41 2.82
CA PHE A 16 8.28 1.61 1.70
C PHE A 16 9.52 2.23 1.03
N SER A 17 9.53 3.53 0.76
CA SER A 17 10.63 4.20 0.10
C SER A 17 11.90 4.22 0.95
N GLU A 18 11.75 4.53 2.24
CA GLU A 18 12.85 4.70 3.21
C GLU A 18 13.39 3.39 3.79
N ASN A 19 12.85 2.23 3.40
CA ASN A 19 13.15 0.93 4.03
C ASN A 19 12.87 0.95 5.55
N ASN A 20 11.76 1.57 5.93
CA ASN A 20 11.39 1.80 7.33
C ASN A 20 10.10 1.02 7.65
N TYR A 21 10.27 -0.20 8.17
CA TYR A 21 9.16 -1.07 8.51
C TYR A 21 8.24 -0.47 9.59
N THR A 22 8.79 0.22 10.58
CA THR A 22 8.01 0.89 11.64
C THR A 22 7.04 1.91 11.05
N LEU A 23 7.49 2.70 10.06
CA LEU A 23 6.63 3.66 9.38
C LEU A 23 5.65 2.98 8.42
N TYR A 24 6.12 1.97 7.69
CA TYR A 24 5.32 1.20 6.73
C TYR A 24 4.13 0.48 7.38
N SER A 25 4.34 -0.08 8.58
CA SER A 25 3.35 -0.86 9.34
C SER A 25 2.58 -0.06 10.40
N ARG A 26 2.81 1.26 10.46
CA ARG A 26 2.23 2.14 11.51
C ARG A 26 0.73 2.00 11.61
N ASP A 27 0.05 2.03 10.46
CA ASP A 27 -1.41 2.04 10.38
C ASP A 27 -1.99 0.65 10.08
N PHE A 28 -1.19 -0.41 10.15
CA PHE A 28 -1.66 -1.78 9.93
C PHE A 28 -2.57 -2.26 11.05
N SER A 29 -3.59 -3.03 10.67
CA SER A 29 -4.31 -3.88 11.61
C SER A 29 -3.38 -4.93 12.22
N VAL A 30 -3.80 -5.52 13.35
CA VAL A 30 -3.05 -6.61 14.00
C VAL A 30 -2.79 -7.74 13.00
N GLN A 31 -3.80 -8.12 12.21
CA GLN A 31 -3.68 -9.19 11.22
C GLN A 31 -2.68 -8.83 10.10
N MET A 32 -2.66 -7.57 9.65
CA MET A 32 -1.67 -7.13 8.66
C MET A 32 -0.24 -7.18 9.19
N ARG A 33 -0.01 -6.82 10.47
CA ARG A 33 1.32 -6.91 11.09
C ARG A 33 1.78 -8.35 11.29
N GLU A 34 0.86 -9.26 11.58
CA GLU A 34 1.15 -10.69 11.71
C GLU A 34 1.48 -11.34 10.36
N GLY A 35 0.81 -10.92 9.28
CA GLY A 35 1.02 -11.47 7.93
C GLY A 35 2.13 -10.80 7.11
N LEU A 36 2.51 -9.57 7.48
CA LEU A 36 3.51 -8.76 6.80
C LEU A 36 4.45 -8.17 7.85
N ASP A 37 5.19 -9.04 8.52
CA ASP A 37 6.24 -8.66 9.47
C ASP A 37 7.44 -8.01 8.78
N GLU A 38 8.45 -7.62 9.55
CA GLU A 38 9.63 -6.91 9.03
C GLU A 38 10.41 -7.74 8.00
N SER A 39 10.55 -9.06 8.23
CA SER A 39 11.26 -9.95 7.31
C SER A 39 10.51 -10.07 5.98
N VAL A 40 9.18 -10.27 6.05
CA VAL A 40 8.33 -10.36 4.86
C VAL A 40 8.28 -9.02 4.13
N PHE A 41 8.29 -7.90 4.84
CA PHE A 41 8.41 -6.57 4.25
C PHE A 41 9.71 -6.41 3.46
N GLU A 42 10.86 -6.75 4.03
CA GLU A 42 12.16 -6.63 3.37
C GLU A 42 12.21 -7.47 2.08
N GLU A 43 11.76 -8.73 2.15
CA GLU A 43 11.70 -9.63 0.99
C GLU A 43 10.78 -9.08 -0.11
N ASN A 44 9.56 -8.68 0.24
CA ASN A 44 8.59 -8.14 -0.71
C ASN A 44 9.06 -6.83 -1.32
N ARG A 45 9.66 -5.93 -0.52
CA ARG A 45 10.23 -4.68 -0.99
C ARG A 45 11.37 -4.94 -1.98
N ALA A 46 12.30 -5.83 -1.65
CA ALA A 46 13.39 -6.17 -2.55
C ALA A 46 12.87 -6.72 -3.89
N MET A 47 11.86 -7.61 -3.85
CA MET A 47 11.21 -8.15 -5.04
C MET A 47 10.59 -7.04 -5.90
N ILE A 48 9.78 -6.15 -5.30
CA ILE A 48 9.14 -5.05 -6.02
C ILE A 48 10.21 -4.12 -6.64
N LEU A 49 11.19 -3.69 -5.85
CA LEU A 49 12.24 -2.79 -6.33
C LEU A 49 13.07 -3.41 -7.45
N SER A 50 13.32 -4.72 -7.42
CA SER A 50 14.05 -5.42 -8.48
C SER A 50 13.32 -5.40 -9.83
N LYS A 51 11.98 -5.42 -9.80
CA LYS A 51 11.13 -5.50 -11.00
C LYS A 51 10.75 -4.13 -11.55
N ILE A 52 10.42 -3.18 -10.68
CA ILE A 52 9.78 -1.91 -11.05
C ILE A 52 10.53 -0.68 -10.56
N GLY A 53 11.61 -0.85 -9.80
CA GLY A 53 12.46 0.23 -9.28
C GLY A 53 11.86 0.96 -8.08
N PRO A 54 12.50 2.05 -7.61
CA PRO A 54 12.00 2.88 -6.52
C PRO A 54 10.64 3.53 -6.81
N TYR A 55 9.85 3.72 -5.74
CA TYR A 55 8.63 4.51 -5.78
C TYR A 55 8.94 5.99 -6.08
N VAL A 56 8.05 6.63 -6.85
CA VAL A 56 8.17 8.04 -7.24
C VAL A 56 6.99 8.83 -6.70
N SER A 57 5.76 8.45 -7.05
CA SER A 57 4.56 9.19 -6.69
C SER A 57 3.29 8.35 -6.85
N ARG A 58 2.16 8.91 -6.38
CA ARG A 58 0.82 8.40 -6.64
C ARG A 58 -0.07 9.53 -7.15
N GLY A 59 -1.07 9.19 -7.96
CA GLY A 59 -2.14 10.10 -8.36
C GLY A 59 -3.37 10.00 -7.46
N ASP A 60 -4.47 10.60 -7.91
CA ASP A 60 -5.72 10.63 -7.18
C ASP A 60 -6.37 9.24 -7.09
N PRO A 61 -6.94 8.87 -5.93
CA PRO A 61 -7.53 7.56 -5.76
C PRO A 61 -8.91 7.44 -6.40
N VAL A 62 -9.21 6.21 -6.81
CA VAL A 62 -10.60 5.73 -6.97
C VAL A 62 -10.98 4.94 -5.73
N VAL A 63 -12.09 5.35 -5.10
CA VAL A 63 -12.65 4.69 -3.93
C VAL A 63 -13.86 3.86 -4.33
N THR A 64 -13.89 2.60 -3.90
CA THR A 64 -15.02 1.70 -4.12
C THR A 64 -15.39 0.99 -2.83
N GLU A 65 -16.67 0.73 -2.65
CA GLU A 65 -17.18 -0.06 -1.53
C GLU A 65 -17.41 -1.51 -1.94
N SER A 66 -17.12 -2.45 -1.06
CA SER A 66 -17.41 -3.87 -1.27
C SER A 66 -17.72 -4.56 0.05
N GLY A 67 -19.00 -4.85 0.29
CA GLY A 67 -19.46 -5.42 1.56
C GLY A 67 -19.08 -4.51 2.75
N GLU A 68 -18.32 -5.06 3.68
CA GLU A 68 -17.82 -4.36 4.88
C GLU A 68 -16.51 -3.57 4.64
N TYR A 69 -16.01 -3.52 3.40
CA TYR A 69 -14.72 -2.89 3.09
C TYR A 69 -14.86 -1.61 2.26
N LEU A 70 -13.91 -0.71 2.50
CA LEU A 70 -13.59 0.45 1.66
C LEU A 70 -12.28 0.14 0.95
N ILE A 71 -12.31 0.08 -0.37
CA ILE A 71 -11.14 -0.23 -1.20
C ILE A 71 -10.71 1.06 -1.90
N VAL A 72 -9.48 1.47 -1.65
CA VAL A 72 -8.88 2.67 -2.23
C VAL A 72 -7.78 2.23 -3.19
N ARG A 73 -7.88 2.67 -4.45
CA ARG A 73 -6.91 2.35 -5.50
C ARG A 73 -6.25 3.62 -5.98
N TYR A 74 -4.94 3.70 -5.84
CA TYR A 74 -4.14 4.80 -6.36
C TYR A 74 -3.40 4.34 -7.61
N PRO A 75 -3.37 5.13 -8.69
CA PRO A 75 -2.35 4.98 -9.71
C PRO A 75 -1.00 5.38 -9.11
N GLY A 76 -0.01 4.52 -9.23
CA GLY A 76 1.33 4.68 -8.67
C GLY A 76 2.40 4.67 -9.76
N GLU A 77 3.39 5.54 -9.62
CA GLU A 77 4.56 5.61 -10.47
C GLU A 77 5.79 5.10 -9.72
N PHE A 78 6.52 4.22 -10.37
CA PHE A 78 7.83 3.73 -9.99
C PHE A 78 8.81 4.00 -11.14
N VAL A 79 10.10 4.06 -10.84
CA VAL A 79 11.15 4.47 -11.81
C VAL A 79 11.09 3.65 -13.11
N GLN A 80 10.78 2.36 -13.03
CA GLN A 80 10.74 1.47 -14.19
C GLN A 80 9.32 1.10 -14.64
N GLU A 81 8.27 1.58 -13.97
CA GLU A 81 6.87 1.29 -14.34
C GLU A 81 5.91 2.36 -13.80
N LYS A 82 5.12 2.95 -14.70
CA LYS A 82 4.16 4.03 -14.37
C LYS A 82 2.72 3.55 -14.18
N ASP A 83 2.45 2.28 -14.49
CA ASP A 83 1.12 1.68 -14.45
C ASP A 83 1.05 0.66 -13.32
N VAL A 84 1.22 1.15 -12.09
CA VAL A 84 1.15 0.34 -10.87
C VAL A 84 -0.09 0.74 -10.11
N GLU A 85 -1.03 -0.17 -9.91
CA GLU A 85 -2.14 0.05 -8.99
C GLU A 85 -1.68 -0.26 -7.55
N ILE A 86 -1.75 0.74 -6.68
CA ILE A 86 -1.56 0.60 -5.24
C ILE A 86 -2.95 0.47 -4.62
N ARG A 87 -3.30 -0.73 -4.17
CA ARG A 87 -4.60 -1.03 -3.56
C ARG A 87 -4.46 -1.12 -2.05
N VAL A 88 -5.17 -0.25 -1.34
CA VAL A 88 -5.26 -0.23 0.13
C VAL A 88 -6.70 -0.54 0.54
N VAL A 89 -6.87 -1.41 1.51
CA VAL A 89 -8.19 -1.84 1.99
C VAL A 89 -8.38 -1.46 3.45
N PHE A 90 -9.52 -0.83 3.74
CA PHE A 90 -9.99 -0.44 5.07
C PHE A 90 -11.32 -1.12 5.36
N ARG A 91 -11.72 -1.17 6.63
CA ARG A 91 -13.04 -1.67 7.05
C ARG A 91 -13.99 -0.49 7.31
N LYS A 92 -15.25 -0.64 6.90
CA LYS A 92 -16.31 0.33 7.21
C LYS A 92 -16.61 0.31 8.71
N GLY A 93 -16.76 1.50 9.29
CA GLY A 93 -17.06 1.64 10.73
C GLY A 93 -15.89 1.33 11.66
N ASP A 94 -14.68 1.12 11.12
CA ASP A 94 -13.47 1.12 11.93
C ASP A 94 -12.97 2.55 12.09
N ASP A 95 -13.22 3.15 13.25
CA ASP A 95 -12.79 4.52 13.59
C ASP A 95 -11.27 4.66 13.74
N SER A 96 -10.53 3.54 13.87
CA SER A 96 -9.06 3.57 13.88
C SER A 96 -8.45 3.65 12.49
N HIS A 97 -9.27 3.43 11.45
CA HIS A 97 -8.89 3.55 10.03
C HIS A 97 -7.67 2.69 9.68
N GLN A 98 -7.59 1.49 10.24
CA GLN A 98 -6.48 0.57 10.02
C GLN A 98 -6.49 0.00 8.59
N VAL A 99 -5.29 -0.30 8.10
CA VAL A 99 -5.10 -1.04 6.86
C VAL A 99 -5.32 -2.53 7.12
N TYR A 100 -6.24 -3.13 6.37
CA TYR A 100 -6.57 -4.56 6.40
C TYR A 100 -6.07 -5.30 5.16
N GLY A 101 -5.52 -4.59 4.18
CA GLY A 101 -4.95 -5.22 3.00
C GLY A 101 -4.19 -4.21 2.15
N LEU A 102 -3.12 -4.70 1.52
CA LEU A 102 -2.25 -3.93 0.65
C LEU A 102 -1.81 -4.79 -0.54
N TRP A 103 -1.89 -4.25 -1.74
CA TRP A 103 -1.36 -4.88 -2.96
C TRP A 103 -0.73 -3.85 -3.88
N PHE A 104 0.35 -4.28 -4.55
CA PHE A 104 0.94 -3.59 -5.70
C PHE A 104 0.69 -4.45 -6.93
N ASN A 105 -0.03 -3.91 -7.91
CA ASN A 105 -0.42 -4.63 -9.10
C ASN A 105 0.11 -3.93 -10.34
N SER A 106 0.87 -4.63 -11.16
CA SER A 106 1.31 -4.13 -12.46
C SER A 106 1.63 -5.29 -13.42
N PRO A 107 1.73 -5.04 -14.73
CA PRO A 107 2.19 -6.04 -15.69
C PRO A 107 3.53 -6.70 -15.29
N LYS A 108 4.55 -5.92 -14.91
CA LYS A 108 5.87 -6.49 -14.55
C LYS A 108 5.86 -7.28 -13.25
N LEU A 109 4.97 -6.96 -12.31
CA LEU A 109 4.85 -7.72 -11.05
C LEU A 109 4.20 -9.10 -11.27
N ARG A 110 3.37 -9.26 -12.30
CA ARG A 110 2.66 -10.51 -12.64
C ARG A 110 3.46 -11.49 -13.51
N SER A 111 4.56 -11.04 -14.11
CA SER A 111 5.44 -11.84 -14.97
C SER A 111 6.56 -12.53 -14.21
#